data_AF-A0A0P9EED7-F1
#
_entry.id   AF-A0A0P9EED7-F1
#
_cell.length_a   1.000
_cell.length_b   1.000
_cell.length_c   1.000
_cell.angle_alpha   90.00
_cell.angle_beta   90.00
_cell.angle_gamma   90.00
#
_symmetry.space_group_name_H-M   'P 1'
#
loop_
_entity.id
_entity.type
_entity.pdbx_description
1 polymer ?
#
loop_
_entity_poly.entity_id
_entity_poly.type
_entity_poly.pdbx_seq_one_letter_code
_entity_poly.pdbx_strand_id
1 'polypeptide(L)'
;MAREHLERARRALELKDYPACVGSSQLCAENAAKAVIAIYRIPSWSHDPSEELRQVIEEHQIEIESRIGEPVIRLFRLAEIAEILAPEHGRASYGEPIERRPPRAIYNEDKAINALNKADEAFKIADKAISRLTISPIS
;
A
#
# COMPACT_ATOMS: atom_id res chain seq x y z
N MET A 1 -9.48 1.97 7.10
CA MET A 1 -9.30 1.46 5.72
C MET A 1 -8.06 0.57 5.56
N ALA A 2 -6.81 1.06 5.55
CA ALA A 2 -5.63 0.20 5.28
C ALA A 2 -5.52 -1.04 6.21
N ARG A 3 -5.68 -0.83 7.54
CA ARG A 3 -5.67 -1.92 8.54
C ARG A 3 -6.73 -3.00 8.25
N GLU A 4 -7.95 -2.59 7.90
CA GLU A 4 -9.04 -3.53 7.60
C GLU A 4 -8.72 -4.39 6.37
N HIS A 5 -8.08 -3.80 5.35
CA HIS A 5 -7.64 -4.54 4.17
C HIS A 5 -6.50 -5.51 4.50
N LEU A 6 -5.58 -5.15 5.40
CA LEU A 6 -4.55 -6.06 5.88
C LEU A 6 -5.16 -7.28 6.59
N GLU A 7 -6.12 -7.08 7.48
CA GLU A 7 -6.80 -8.18 8.18
C GLU A 7 -7.62 -9.06 7.21
N ARG A 8 -8.27 -8.44 6.21
CA ARG A 8 -8.94 -9.20 5.14
C ARG A 8 -7.96 -10.05 4.34
N ALA A 9 -6.77 -9.51 4.02
CA ALA A 9 -5.75 -10.25 3.29
C ALA A 9 -5.25 -11.46 4.09
N ARG A 10 -4.95 -11.30 5.39
CA ARG A 10 -4.57 -12.40 6.29
C ARG A 10 -5.63 -13.50 6.32
N ARG A 11 -6.89 -13.11 6.53
CA ARG A 11 -8.00 -14.06 6.58
C ARG A 11 -8.21 -14.79 5.24
N ALA A 12 -8.05 -14.10 4.13
CA ALA A 12 -8.14 -14.72 2.81
C ALA A 12 -7.04 -15.76 2.59
N LEU A 13 -5.81 -15.48 3.05
CA LEU A 13 -4.71 -16.44 3.00
C LEU A 13 -5.01 -17.70 3.84
N GLU A 14 -5.53 -17.54 5.06
CA GLU A 14 -5.94 -18.66 5.93
C GLU A 14 -6.99 -19.55 5.25
N LEU A 15 -7.91 -18.94 4.51
CA LEU A 15 -8.94 -19.63 3.73
C LEU A 15 -8.46 -20.14 2.37
N LYS A 16 -7.17 -19.94 2.02
CA LYS A 16 -6.57 -20.25 0.72
C LYS A 16 -7.27 -19.56 -0.46
N ASP A 17 -7.91 -18.42 -0.21
CA ASP A 17 -8.45 -17.54 -1.24
C ASP A 17 -7.36 -16.57 -1.70
N TYR A 18 -6.45 -17.08 -2.55
CA TYR A 18 -5.28 -16.33 -3.01
C TYR A 18 -5.63 -15.06 -3.78
N PRO A 19 -6.62 -15.04 -4.71
CA PRO A 19 -7.03 -13.80 -5.36
C PRO A 19 -7.53 -12.75 -4.36
N ALA A 20 -8.35 -13.14 -3.38
CA ALA A 20 -8.85 -12.21 -2.37
C ALA A 20 -7.72 -11.68 -1.46
N CYS A 21 -6.73 -12.53 -1.14
CA CYS A 21 -5.54 -12.13 -0.39
C CYS A 21 -4.74 -11.06 -1.15
N VAL A 22 -4.47 -11.30 -2.44
CA VAL A 22 -3.70 -10.37 -3.28
C VAL A 22 -4.47 -9.06 -3.48
N GLY A 23 -5.75 -9.11 -3.81
CA GLY A 23 -6.58 -7.91 -3.99
C GLY A 23 -6.69 -7.07 -2.70
N SER A 24 -6.86 -7.73 -1.54
CA SER A 24 -6.87 -7.03 -0.25
C SER A 24 -5.49 -6.47 0.12
N SER A 25 -4.41 -7.15 -0.25
CA SER A 25 -3.04 -6.67 -0.06
C SER A 25 -2.75 -5.41 -0.87
N GLN A 26 -3.19 -5.38 -2.14
CA GLN A 26 -3.13 -4.18 -2.98
C GLN A 26 -3.89 -3.02 -2.34
N LEU A 27 -5.14 -3.22 -1.93
CA LEU A 27 -5.95 -2.17 -1.30
C LEU A 27 -5.32 -1.68 0.01
N CYS A 28 -4.66 -2.54 0.78
CA CYS A 28 -3.91 -2.14 1.96
C CYS A 28 -2.78 -1.17 1.61
N ALA A 29 -1.93 -1.52 0.63
CA ALA A 29 -0.81 -0.67 0.20
C ALA A 29 -1.29 0.67 -0.40
N GLU A 30 -2.32 0.62 -1.25
CA GLU A 30 -2.94 1.82 -1.83
C GLU A 30 -3.43 2.78 -0.74
N ASN A 31 -4.20 2.27 0.21
CA ASN A 31 -4.76 3.09 1.30
C ASN A 31 -3.69 3.55 2.29
N ALA A 32 -2.62 2.78 2.49
CA ALA A 32 -1.49 3.18 3.32
C ALA A 32 -0.76 4.39 2.71
N ALA A 33 -0.48 4.35 1.41
CA ALA A 33 0.12 5.47 0.68
C ALA A 33 -0.79 6.71 0.69
N LYS A 34 -2.08 6.52 0.36
CA LYS A 34 -3.07 7.62 0.38
C LYS A 34 -3.24 8.26 1.75
N ALA A 35 -3.11 7.50 2.83
CA ALA A 35 -3.19 8.05 4.17
C ALA A 35 -2.00 8.97 4.51
N VAL A 36 -0.79 8.70 3.98
CA VAL A 36 0.35 9.60 4.11
C VAL A 36 0.16 10.86 3.24
N ILE A 37 -0.27 10.69 1.99
CA ILE A 37 -0.59 11.81 1.09
C ILE A 37 -1.62 12.75 1.72
N ALA A 38 -2.65 12.18 2.36
CA ALA A 38 -3.76 12.90 3.00
C ALA A 38 -3.34 13.89 4.10
N ILE A 39 -2.12 13.76 4.65
CA ILE A 39 -1.57 14.72 5.61
C ILE A 39 -1.25 16.05 4.93
N TYR A 40 -0.86 16.02 3.66
CA TYR A 40 -0.37 17.17 2.91
C TYR A 40 -1.38 17.69 1.90
N ARG A 41 -2.17 16.81 1.28
CA ARG A 41 -3.15 17.17 0.25
C ARG A 41 -4.25 16.12 0.09
N ILE A 42 -5.33 16.47 -0.62
CA ILE A 42 -6.40 15.53 -0.97
C ILE A 42 -5.84 14.51 -1.98
N PRO A 43 -5.83 13.19 -1.67
CA PRO A 43 -5.29 12.18 -2.58
C PRO A 43 -6.11 12.04 -3.86
N SER A 44 -5.43 11.75 -4.98
CA SER A 44 -6.11 11.49 -6.26
C SER A 44 -6.92 10.20 -6.27
N TRP A 45 -7.87 10.12 -7.21
CA TRP A 45 -8.68 8.92 -7.45
C TRP A 45 -7.97 7.96 -8.43
N SER A 46 -6.77 7.52 -8.03
CA SER A 46 -5.95 6.53 -8.74
C SER A 46 -5.79 5.25 -7.91
N HIS A 47 -5.64 4.09 -8.54
CA HIS A 47 -5.24 2.84 -7.86
C HIS A 47 -3.73 2.69 -7.69
N ASP A 48 -2.97 3.56 -8.37
CA ASP A 48 -1.54 3.72 -8.17
C ASP A 48 -1.26 5.13 -7.59
N PRO A 49 -1.08 5.24 -6.26
CA PRO A 49 -0.71 6.49 -5.61
C PRO A 49 0.81 6.69 -5.50
N SER A 50 1.64 5.84 -6.12
CA SER A 50 3.10 5.83 -5.92
C SER A 50 3.75 7.15 -6.33
N GLU A 51 3.44 7.63 -7.53
CA GLU A 51 3.99 8.88 -8.08
C GLU A 51 3.53 10.09 -7.26
N GLU A 52 2.25 10.12 -6.86
CA GLU A 52 1.72 11.18 -6.02
C GLU A 52 2.40 11.19 -4.64
N LEU A 53 2.71 10.03 -4.07
CA LEU A 53 3.45 9.91 -2.83
C LEU A 53 4.90 10.37 -2.99
N ARG A 54 5.59 10.03 -4.08
CA ARG A 54 6.96 10.51 -4.36
C ARG A 54 7.02 12.03 -4.40
N GLN A 55 6.07 12.65 -5.09
CA GLN A 55 5.97 14.12 -5.15
C GLN A 55 5.78 14.74 -3.76
N VAL A 56 4.88 14.19 -2.93
CA VAL A 56 4.72 14.67 -1.54
C VAL A 56 6.03 14.54 -0.75
N ILE A 57 6.75 13.42 -0.91
CA ILE A 57 8.02 13.21 -0.22
C ILE A 57 9.05 14.25 -0.65
N GLU A 58 9.18 14.51 -1.95
CA GLU A 58 10.12 15.48 -2.50
C GLU A 58 9.78 16.93 -2.11
N GLU A 59 8.49 17.30 -2.17
CA GLU A 59 7.98 18.62 -1.80
C GLU A 59 8.19 18.93 -0.30
N HIS A 60 8.11 17.91 0.56
CA HIS A 60 8.12 18.07 2.02
C HIS A 60 9.31 17.39 2.72
N GLN A 61 10.37 17.04 1.99
CA GLN A 61 11.47 16.20 2.49
C GLN A 61 12.05 16.70 3.83
N ILE A 62 12.36 18.00 3.91
CA ILE A 62 12.97 18.60 5.11
C ILE A 62 12.05 18.46 6.33
N GLU A 63 10.75 18.73 6.18
CA GLU A 63 9.78 18.61 7.26
C GLU A 63 9.65 17.14 7.69
N ILE A 64 9.47 16.24 6.72
CA ILE A 64 9.30 14.81 6.94
C ILE A 64 10.49 14.23 7.70
N GLU A 65 11.72 14.50 7.23
CA GLU A 65 12.95 14.03 7.88
C GLU A 65 13.06 14.56 9.32
N SER A 66 12.74 15.84 9.53
CA SER A 66 12.82 16.45 10.87
C SER A 66 11.84 15.83 11.88
N ARG A 67 10.65 15.40 11.43
CA ARG A 67 9.59 14.90 12.30
C ARG A 67 9.62 13.40 12.49
N ILE A 68 9.94 12.64 11.44
CA ILE A 68 10.01 11.18 11.51
C ILE A 68 11.28 10.75 12.26
N GLY A 69 12.38 11.50 12.13
CA GLY A 69 13.67 11.17 12.75
C GLY A 69 14.33 9.91 12.17
N GLU A 70 13.89 9.48 10.97
CA GLU A 70 14.45 8.35 10.23
C GLU A 70 14.59 8.70 8.75
N PRO A 71 15.43 7.97 7.98
CA PRO A 71 15.63 8.25 6.57
C PRO A 71 14.33 8.18 5.76
N VAL A 72 14.08 9.20 4.95
CA VAL A 72 12.89 9.33 4.09
C VAL A 72 12.75 8.17 3.10
N ILE A 73 13.82 7.41 2.86
CA ILE A 73 13.85 6.20 2.02
C ILE A 73 12.76 5.18 2.36
N ARG A 74 12.29 5.14 3.62
CA ARG A 74 11.17 4.28 4.01
C ARG A 74 9.87 4.68 3.32
N LEU A 75 9.60 5.97 3.13
CA LEU A 75 8.42 6.43 2.40
C LEU A 75 8.55 6.18 0.90
N PHE A 76 9.76 6.28 0.33
CA PHE A 76 9.99 5.84 -1.05
C PHE A 76 9.75 4.34 -1.23
N ARG A 77 10.08 3.53 -0.22
CA ARG A 77 9.75 2.10 -0.20
C ARG A 77 8.23 1.85 -0.15
N LEU A 78 7.47 2.67 0.59
CA LEU A 78 6.00 2.62 0.55
C LEU A 78 5.47 2.94 -0.85
N ALA A 79 6.01 3.95 -1.52
CA ALA A 79 5.64 4.28 -2.90
C ALA A 79 5.94 3.13 -3.86
N GLU A 80 7.13 2.52 -3.77
CA GLU A 80 7.52 1.35 -4.57
C GLU A 80 6.56 0.17 -4.37
N ILE A 81 6.18 -0.13 -3.12
CA ILE A 81 5.22 -1.22 -2.84
C ILE A 81 3.84 -0.92 -3.45
N ALA A 82 3.38 0.32 -3.36
CA ALA A 82 2.11 0.73 -3.96
C ALA A 82 2.13 0.55 -5.48
N GLU A 83 3.22 0.94 -6.14
CA GLU A 83 3.44 0.75 -7.58
C GLU A 83 3.44 -0.73 -7.97
N ILE A 84 4.21 -1.56 -7.24
CA ILE A 84 4.31 -3.02 -7.50
C ILE A 84 2.96 -3.69 -7.41
N LEU A 85 2.11 -3.30 -6.44
CA LEU A 85 0.82 -3.92 -6.21
C LEU A 85 -0.32 -3.30 -7.03
N ALA A 86 -0.17 -2.09 -7.57
CA ALA A 86 -1.24 -1.38 -8.27
C ALA A 86 -1.92 -2.19 -9.40
N PRO A 87 -1.19 -2.93 -10.26
CA PRO A 87 -1.82 -3.74 -11.32
C PRO A 87 -2.76 -4.84 -10.79
N GLU A 88 -2.56 -5.26 -9.54
CA GLU A 88 -3.30 -6.36 -8.93
C GLU A 88 -4.77 -5.98 -8.65
N HIS A 89 -5.12 -4.69 -8.60
CA HIS A 89 -6.50 -4.24 -8.45
C HIS A 89 -7.41 -4.84 -9.55
N GLY A 90 -6.97 -4.71 -10.80
CA GLY A 90 -7.69 -5.25 -11.96
C GLY A 90 -7.55 -6.77 -12.06
N ARG A 91 -6.33 -7.30 -11.87
CA ARG A 91 -6.03 -8.73 -12.06
C ARG A 91 -6.69 -9.63 -11.02
N ALA A 92 -6.77 -9.21 -9.76
CA ALA A 92 -7.45 -9.97 -8.71
C ALA A 92 -8.97 -10.00 -8.88
N SER A 93 -9.53 -8.96 -9.52
CA SER A 93 -10.97 -8.82 -9.74
C SER A 93 -11.45 -9.50 -11.03
N TYR A 94 -10.71 -9.29 -12.13
CA TYR A 94 -11.15 -9.66 -13.48
C TYR A 94 -10.27 -10.73 -14.15
N GLY A 95 -9.13 -11.07 -13.53
CA GLY A 95 -8.12 -11.93 -14.13
C GLY A 95 -7.38 -11.19 -15.25
N GLU A 96 -6.94 -11.94 -16.25
CA GLU A 96 -6.30 -11.43 -17.47
C GLU A 96 -7.18 -11.79 -18.67
N PRO A 97 -8.12 -10.90 -19.07
CA PRO A 97 -9.13 -11.22 -20.08
C PRO A 97 -8.54 -11.59 -21.44
N ILE A 98 -7.48 -10.89 -21.86
CA ILE A 98 -6.78 -11.14 -23.13
C ILE A 98 -6.20 -12.56 -23.16
N GLU A 99 -5.66 -13.02 -22.04
CA GLU A 99 -5.07 -14.35 -21.90
C GLU A 99 -6.08 -15.42 -21.44
N ARG A 100 -7.34 -15.03 -21.21
CA ARG A 100 -8.43 -15.87 -20.70
C ARG A 100 -8.08 -16.58 -19.39
N ARG A 101 -7.29 -15.94 -18.53
CA ARG A 101 -6.91 -16.49 -17.23
C ARG A 101 -7.75 -15.87 -16.13
N PRO A 102 -8.63 -16.61 -15.44
CA PRO A 102 -9.34 -16.07 -14.28
C PRO A 102 -8.37 -15.86 -13.11
N PRO A 103 -8.71 -15.02 -12.10
CA PRO A 103 -7.82 -14.75 -10.96
C PRO A 103 -7.25 -16.00 -10.28
N ARG A 104 -8.09 -17.04 -10.10
CA ARG A 104 -7.69 -18.31 -9.49
C ARG A 104 -6.64 -19.10 -10.28
N ALA A 105 -6.49 -18.83 -11.58
CA ALA A 105 -5.45 -19.42 -12.42
C ALA A 105 -4.14 -18.60 -12.39
N ILE A 106 -4.19 -17.36 -11.89
CA ILE A 106 -3.04 -16.44 -11.84
C ILE A 106 -2.31 -16.57 -10.50
N TYR A 107 -3.05 -16.69 -9.39
CA TYR A 107 -2.49 -16.65 -8.04
C TYR A 107 -2.40 -18.01 -7.38
N ASN A 108 -1.27 -18.23 -6.73
CA ASN A 108 -0.99 -19.33 -5.84
C ASN A 108 -0.61 -18.80 -4.46
N GLU A 109 -0.30 -19.71 -3.53
CA GLU A 109 0.09 -19.38 -2.16
C GLU A 109 1.31 -18.45 -2.10
N ASP A 110 2.37 -18.73 -2.86
CA ASP A 110 3.59 -17.91 -2.86
C ASP A 110 3.31 -16.46 -3.28
N LYS A 111 2.51 -16.26 -4.33
CA LYS A 111 2.13 -14.92 -4.78
C LYS A 111 1.28 -14.21 -3.73
N ALA A 112 0.36 -14.92 -3.07
CA ALA A 112 -0.46 -14.37 -2.00
C ALA A 112 0.39 -13.96 -0.78
N ILE A 113 1.31 -14.81 -0.34
CA ILE A 113 2.24 -14.53 0.76
C ILE A 113 3.13 -13.32 0.42
N ASN A 114 3.68 -13.27 -0.80
CA ASN A 114 4.51 -12.13 -1.21
C ASN A 114 3.72 -10.81 -1.21
N ALA A 115 2.49 -10.82 -1.75
CA ALA A 115 1.62 -9.64 -1.72
C ALA A 115 1.28 -9.22 -0.28
N LEU A 116 0.94 -10.18 0.59
CA LEU A 116 0.64 -9.92 1.99
C LEU A 116 1.83 -9.34 2.76
N ASN A 117 3.04 -9.86 2.53
CA ASN A 117 4.25 -9.35 3.15
C ASN A 117 4.54 -7.89 2.74
N LYS A 118 4.31 -7.56 1.47
CA LYS A 118 4.43 -6.18 0.98
C LYS A 118 3.37 -5.27 1.61
N ALA A 119 2.12 -5.73 1.69
CA ALA A 119 1.04 -4.97 2.33
C ALA A 119 1.32 -4.71 3.83
N ASP A 120 1.84 -5.70 4.55
CA ASP A 120 2.26 -5.57 5.94
C ASP A 120 3.42 -4.56 6.10
N GLU A 121 4.43 -4.61 5.21
CA GLU A 121 5.53 -3.65 5.17
C GLU A 121 5.00 -2.22 4.92
N ALA A 122 4.16 -2.04 3.89
CA ALA A 122 3.54 -0.76 3.55
C ALA A 122 2.72 -0.19 4.72
N PHE A 123 1.90 -1.03 5.36
CA PHE A 123 1.10 -0.64 6.50
C PHE A 123 1.97 -0.14 7.67
N LYS A 124 3.02 -0.87 8.02
CA LYS A 124 3.94 -0.50 9.11
C LYS A 124 4.67 0.82 8.85
N ILE A 125 5.10 1.04 7.60
CA ILE A 125 5.75 2.30 7.20
C ILE A 125 4.76 3.47 7.37
N ALA A 126 3.55 3.34 6.81
CA ALA A 126 2.54 4.40 6.86
C ALA A 126 2.07 4.68 8.29
N ASP A 127 1.75 3.65 9.08
CA ASP A 127 1.28 3.78 10.47
C ASP A 127 2.30 4.54 11.33
N LYS A 128 3.59 4.23 11.16
CA LYS A 128 4.68 4.94 11.83
C LYS A 128 4.83 6.39 11.34
N ALA A 129 4.80 6.62 10.03
CA ALA A 129 4.92 7.95 9.45
C ALA A 129 3.77 8.85 9.92
N ILE A 130 2.52 8.39 9.80
CA ILE A 130 1.33 9.09 10.28
C ILE A 130 1.46 9.40 11.77
N SER A 131 1.85 8.42 12.60
CA SER A 131 2.04 8.62 14.04
C SER A 131 3.04 9.73 14.35
N ARG A 132 4.10 9.91 13.55
CA ARG A 132 5.10 10.97 13.76
C ARG A 132 4.69 12.32 13.15
N LEU A 133 4.04 12.30 12.00
CA LEU A 133 3.64 13.47 11.22
C LEU A 133 2.33 14.11 11.69
N THR A 134 1.57 13.45 12.56
CA THR A 134 0.32 14.01 13.11
C THR A 134 0.44 14.46 14.57
N ILE A 135 1.54 14.11 15.25
CA ILE A 135 1.84 14.67 16.57
C ILE A 135 2.32 16.11 16.37
N SER A 136 1.52 17.10 16.79
CA SER A 136 1.96 18.50 16.86
C SER A 136 3.20 18.63 17.76
N PRO A 137 4.17 19.50 17.43
CA PRO A 137 5.15 19.91 18.42
C PRO A 137 4.37 20.53 19.59
N ILE A 138 4.72 20.14 20.82
CA ILE A 138 4.31 20.88 22.01
C ILE A 138 4.85 22.30 21.81
N SER A 139 3.93 23.25 21.70
CA SER A 139 4.15 24.70 21.65
C SER A 139 4.96 25.18 22.83
#